data_AF-A0A7W1JKC4-F1
#
_entry.id   AF-A0A7W1JKC4-F1
#
_cell.length_a   1.000
_cell.length_b   1.000
_cell.length_c   1.000
_cell.angle_alpha   90.00
_cell.angle_beta   90.00
_cell.angle_gamma   90.00
#
_symmetry.space_group_name_H-M   'P 1'
#
loop_
_entity.id
_entity.type
_entity.pdbx_description
1 polymer ?
#
loop_
_entity_poly.entity_id
_entity_poly.type
_entity_poly.pdbx_seq_one_letter_code
_entity_poly.pdbx_strand_id
1 'polypeptide(L)'
;MSMARSFVPPRDRDTYTGPAHPTGPAYNEVDMSDKTGPAADLPPLSPSQESGIALRHQQRREALASADRAVGRVLAALDRHGWSPNTYVIFTSDNGFMSGEHRLTHGKIQPYEPAARVPLLIAGPGVPAGNSWAAPAGMHDLAPTVLEMAGMPAEDVHAELDGQSVLPTVDRPDGDHDRAVLVEQADLPIDPEDGGQVRYAAPRSVRQTDWVYHAAVTDRWKLIEWDQLGTYELYDLSADPDEIDNLAYHPDHQERLAYMVERLERLRWCKGADCG
;
A
#
# COMPACT_ATOMS: atom_id res chain seq x y z
N MET A 1 -2.26 -31.80 17.05
CA MET A 1 -2.29 -30.41 16.56
C MET A 1 -1.08 -29.69 17.12
N SER A 2 -0.03 -29.52 16.32
CA SER A 2 1.12 -28.68 16.70
C SER A 2 0.65 -27.23 16.65
N MET A 3 0.56 -26.54 17.78
CA MET A 3 0.35 -25.08 17.76
C MET A 3 1.53 -24.48 17.01
N ALA A 4 1.26 -23.88 15.84
CA ALA A 4 2.26 -23.10 15.12
C ALA A 4 2.93 -22.15 16.12
N ARG A 5 4.27 -22.13 16.16
CA ARG A 5 5.02 -21.23 17.05
C ARG A 5 4.54 -19.81 16.79
N SER A 6 3.94 -19.18 17.80
CA SER A 6 3.58 -17.77 17.73
C SER A 6 4.85 -16.94 17.51
N PHE A 7 4.83 -16.09 16.48
CA PHE A 7 5.91 -15.13 16.19
C PHE A 7 5.89 -13.92 17.13
N VAL A 8 4.95 -13.88 18.08
CA VAL A 8 4.84 -12.81 19.07
C VAL A 8 5.86 -13.01 20.18
N PRO A 9 6.65 -11.96 20.51
CA PRO A 9 7.56 -12.00 21.65
C PRO A 9 6.82 -12.40 22.95
N PRO A 10 7.41 -13.25 23.81
CA PRO A 10 6.72 -13.78 24.99
C PRO A 10 6.08 -12.72 25.90
N ARG A 11 6.67 -11.52 25.98
CA ARG A 11 6.18 -10.42 26.82
C ARG A 11 4.92 -9.72 26.29
N ASP A 12 4.61 -9.89 25.01
CA ASP A 12 3.49 -9.22 24.33
C ASP A 12 2.33 -10.18 24.02
N ARG A 13 2.55 -11.48 24.23
CA ARG A 13 1.55 -12.49 23.96
C ARG A 13 0.31 -12.28 24.83
N ASP A 14 -0.85 -12.32 24.21
CA ASP A 14 -2.17 -12.17 24.83
C ASP A 14 -2.38 -10.80 25.52
N THR A 15 -1.58 -9.79 25.18
CA THR A 15 -1.69 -8.43 25.76
C THR A 15 -2.69 -7.53 25.04
N TYR A 16 -3.12 -7.89 23.83
CA TYR A 16 -4.05 -7.10 23.01
C TYR A 16 -5.36 -7.85 22.76
N THR A 17 -6.28 -7.78 23.72
CA THR A 17 -7.62 -8.43 23.67
C THR A 17 -8.72 -7.59 23.01
N GLY A 18 -8.37 -6.51 22.29
CA GLY A 18 -9.29 -5.69 21.48
C GLY A 18 -10.01 -6.49 20.37
N PRO A 19 -10.85 -5.87 19.50
CA PRO A 19 -11.73 -6.60 18.57
C PRO A 19 -10.97 -7.68 17.81
N ALA A 20 -11.62 -8.83 17.67
CA ALA A 20 -11.00 -10.04 17.18
C ALA A 20 -10.42 -9.83 15.78
N HIS A 21 -11.05 -9.02 14.92
CA HIS A 21 -10.68 -8.77 13.53
C HIS A 21 -10.68 -7.27 13.22
N PRO A 22 -10.20 -6.86 12.03
CA PRO A 22 -10.60 -5.59 11.46
C PRO A 22 -12.12 -5.44 11.49
N THR A 23 -12.59 -4.23 11.74
CA THR A 23 -14.01 -3.89 11.79
C THR A 23 -14.31 -2.93 10.64
N GLY A 24 -15.29 -3.24 9.80
CA GLY A 24 -15.67 -2.41 8.66
C GLY A 24 -16.61 -3.17 7.73
N PRO A 25 -17.35 -2.47 6.85
CA PRO A 25 -18.28 -3.09 5.90
C PRO A 25 -17.60 -4.00 4.87
N ALA A 26 -16.32 -3.78 4.57
CA ALA A 26 -15.54 -4.69 3.71
C ALA A 26 -15.22 -6.03 4.39
N TYR A 27 -15.14 -6.09 5.72
CA TYR A 27 -14.86 -7.36 6.41
C TYR A 27 -16.01 -8.34 6.20
N ASN A 28 -15.70 -9.49 5.59
CA ASN A 28 -16.70 -10.48 5.18
C ASN A 28 -17.88 -9.82 4.45
N GLU A 29 -17.55 -8.94 3.51
CA GLU A 29 -18.48 -8.08 2.76
C GLU A 29 -19.75 -8.83 2.33
N VAL A 30 -20.90 -8.19 2.53
CA VAL A 30 -22.21 -8.83 2.37
C VAL A 30 -22.54 -9.03 0.89
N ASP A 31 -22.34 -7.99 0.09
CA ASP A 31 -22.52 -8.00 -1.36
C ASP A 31 -21.16 -8.10 -2.03
N MET A 32 -21.00 -8.98 -3.01
CA MET A 32 -19.77 -9.10 -3.82
C MET A 32 -20.10 -8.99 -5.31
N SER A 33 -21.35 -8.66 -5.65
CA SER A 33 -21.88 -8.76 -7.01
C SER A 33 -21.28 -7.77 -8.00
N ASP A 34 -20.61 -6.73 -7.48
CA ASP A 34 -19.97 -5.65 -8.22
C ASP A 34 -18.44 -5.80 -8.31
N LYS A 35 -17.86 -6.78 -7.60
CA LYS A 35 -16.45 -7.16 -7.69
C LYS A 35 -16.20 -7.91 -9.00
N THR A 36 -15.06 -7.65 -9.62
CA THR A 36 -14.74 -8.23 -10.94
C THR A 36 -13.46 -9.05 -10.94
N GLY A 37 -12.58 -8.87 -9.95
CA GLY A 37 -11.34 -9.62 -9.78
C GLY A 37 -11.46 -10.97 -9.05
N PRO A 38 -10.33 -11.50 -8.52
CA PRO A 38 -10.27 -12.76 -7.76
C PRO A 38 -11.20 -12.83 -6.54
N ALA A 39 -11.74 -11.69 -6.09
CA ALA A 39 -12.69 -11.61 -4.99
C ALA A 39 -14.15 -11.89 -5.39
N ALA A 40 -14.52 -11.74 -6.67
CA ALA A 40 -15.91 -11.73 -7.15
C ALA A 40 -16.75 -12.92 -6.67
N ASP A 41 -16.21 -14.13 -6.75
CA ASP A 41 -16.93 -15.36 -6.43
C ASP A 41 -16.56 -15.96 -5.06
N LEU A 42 -15.89 -15.20 -4.19
CA LEU A 42 -15.50 -15.71 -2.88
C LEU A 42 -16.74 -15.97 -2.00
N PRO A 43 -16.89 -17.17 -1.44
CA PRO A 43 -17.99 -17.46 -0.53
C PRO A 43 -17.82 -16.68 0.79
N PRO A 44 -18.91 -16.40 1.52
CA PRO A 44 -18.82 -15.83 2.86
C PRO A 44 -17.86 -16.61 3.76
N LEU A 45 -17.15 -15.89 4.62
CA LEU A 45 -16.18 -16.50 5.53
C LEU A 45 -16.88 -17.48 6.49
N SER A 46 -16.30 -18.67 6.63
CA SER A 46 -16.73 -19.64 7.64
C SER A 46 -16.27 -19.22 9.05
N PRO A 47 -16.93 -19.68 10.12
CA PRO A 47 -16.52 -19.37 11.49
C PRO A 47 -15.06 -19.74 11.82
N SER A 48 -14.52 -20.77 11.16
CA SER A 48 -13.12 -21.16 11.32
C SER A 48 -12.15 -20.19 10.62
N GLN A 49 -12.53 -19.67 9.44
CA GLN A 49 -11.73 -18.66 8.74
C GLN A 49 -11.72 -17.36 9.53
N GLU A 50 -12.88 -16.93 10.01
CA GLU A 50 -13.02 -15.79 10.92
C GLU A 50 -12.10 -16.03 12.11
N SER A 51 -12.30 -17.06 12.94
CA SER A 51 -11.44 -17.35 14.10
C SER A 51 -9.93 -17.35 13.79
N GLY A 52 -9.52 -17.83 12.60
CA GLY A 52 -8.13 -17.77 12.14
C GLY A 52 -7.64 -16.35 11.86
N ILE A 53 -8.46 -15.51 11.22
CA ILE A 53 -8.19 -14.08 11.08
C ILE A 53 -8.07 -13.43 12.46
N ALA A 54 -8.85 -13.87 13.45
CA ALA A 54 -8.88 -13.22 14.77
C ALA A 54 -7.53 -13.27 15.41
N LEU A 55 -7.06 -14.51 15.47
CA LEU A 55 -5.81 -14.86 16.08
C LEU A 55 -4.65 -14.15 15.36
N ARG A 56 -4.67 -14.10 14.02
CA ARG A 56 -3.65 -13.38 13.25
C ARG A 56 -3.68 -11.87 13.50
N HIS A 57 -4.86 -11.27 13.54
CA HIS A 57 -5.01 -9.84 13.79
C HIS A 57 -4.52 -9.48 15.20
N GLN A 58 -4.92 -10.25 16.22
CA GLN A 58 -4.40 -10.14 17.58
C GLN A 58 -2.86 -10.22 17.59
N GLN A 59 -2.29 -11.29 17.04
CA GLN A 59 -0.83 -11.50 17.04
C GLN A 59 -0.07 -10.37 16.33
N ARG A 60 -0.65 -9.78 15.28
CA ARG A 60 -0.06 -8.61 14.62
C ARG A 60 -0.02 -7.38 15.50
N ARG A 61 -1.09 -7.08 16.25
CA ARG A 61 -1.09 -5.97 17.21
C ARG A 61 -0.02 -6.17 18.29
N GLU A 62 0.13 -7.40 18.77
CA GLU A 62 1.15 -7.75 19.75
C GLU A 62 2.58 -7.61 19.19
N ALA A 63 2.79 -8.05 17.94
CA ALA A 63 4.06 -7.84 17.24
C ALA A 63 4.35 -6.35 17.01
N LEU A 64 3.34 -5.57 16.60
CA LEU A 64 3.43 -4.12 16.40
C LEU A 64 3.83 -3.40 17.69
N ALA A 65 3.27 -3.78 18.85
CA ALA A 65 3.68 -3.24 20.14
C ALA A 65 5.16 -3.50 20.47
N SER A 66 5.72 -4.63 20.01
CA SER A 66 7.15 -4.88 20.13
C SER A 66 7.99 -4.05 19.17
N ALA A 67 7.53 -3.88 17.92
CA ALA A 67 8.16 -3.00 16.95
C ALA A 67 8.19 -1.55 17.45
N ASP A 68 7.07 -1.04 17.96
CA ASP A 68 6.94 0.31 18.54
C ASP A 68 8.00 0.56 19.64
N ARG A 69 8.10 -0.34 20.62
CA ARG A 69 9.14 -0.22 21.65
C ARG A 69 10.55 -0.35 21.09
N ALA A 70 10.76 -1.07 19.99
CA ALA A 70 12.07 -1.13 19.34
C ALA A 70 12.43 0.18 18.66
N VAL A 71 11.50 0.79 17.94
CA VAL A 71 11.63 2.14 17.37
C VAL A 71 11.92 3.15 18.48
N GLY A 72 11.16 3.13 19.58
CA GLY A 72 11.39 4.02 20.72
C GLY A 72 12.81 3.90 21.32
N ARG A 73 13.41 2.70 21.33
CA ARG A 73 14.81 2.54 21.79
C ARG A 73 15.83 3.16 20.82
N VAL A 74 15.57 3.09 19.51
CA VAL A 74 16.42 3.72 18.48
C VAL A 74 16.32 5.23 18.61
N LEU A 75 15.11 5.78 18.67
CA LEU A 75 14.89 7.22 18.83
C LEU A 75 15.55 7.76 20.11
N ALA A 76 15.34 7.08 21.25
CA ALA A 76 16.00 7.46 22.50
C ALA A 76 17.54 7.36 22.42
N ALA A 77 18.09 6.47 21.59
CA ALA A 77 19.54 6.39 21.39
C ALA A 77 20.05 7.59 20.58
N LEU A 78 19.35 8.00 19.52
CA LEU A 78 19.66 9.22 18.77
C LEU A 78 19.68 10.44 19.70
N ASP A 79 18.70 10.55 20.59
CA ASP A 79 18.61 11.66 21.56
C ASP A 79 19.79 11.63 22.55
N ARG A 80 20.08 10.48 23.15
CA ARG A 80 21.18 10.32 24.12
C ARG A 80 22.56 10.67 23.54
N HIS A 81 22.76 10.42 22.24
CA HIS A 81 24.00 10.75 21.55
C HIS A 81 24.01 12.14 20.92
N GLY A 82 22.90 12.90 21.02
CA GLY A 82 22.77 14.23 20.43
C GLY A 82 22.68 14.22 18.90
N TRP A 83 22.28 13.10 18.29
CA TRP A 83 22.21 12.94 16.83
C TRP A 83 20.85 13.33 16.25
N SER A 84 19.79 13.39 17.08
CA SER A 84 18.43 13.68 16.62
C SER A 84 18.30 14.98 15.79
N PRO A 85 18.96 16.10 16.13
CA PRO A 85 18.86 17.33 15.32
C PRO A 85 19.44 17.22 13.90
N ASN A 86 20.19 16.17 13.59
CA ASN A 86 20.85 15.95 12.30
C ASN A 86 20.54 14.55 11.72
N THR A 87 19.39 13.98 12.09
CA THR A 87 18.96 12.66 11.61
C THR A 87 17.56 12.73 11.05
N TYR A 88 17.38 12.26 9.81
CA TYR A 88 16.05 11.95 9.28
C TYR A 88 15.63 10.54 9.73
N VAL A 89 14.37 10.41 10.14
CA VAL A 89 13.72 9.15 10.46
C VAL A 89 12.53 9.00 9.52
N ILE A 90 12.53 7.92 8.76
CA ILE A 90 11.44 7.52 7.87
C ILE A 90 10.88 6.19 8.39
N PHE A 91 9.58 6.15 8.68
CA PHE A 91 8.87 4.94 9.10
C PHE A 91 7.80 4.61 8.07
N THR A 92 7.84 3.38 7.56
CA THR A 92 6.90 2.89 6.54
C THR A 92 6.80 1.35 6.56
N SER A 93 6.01 0.77 5.66
CA SER A 93 5.87 -0.67 5.42
C SER A 93 6.04 -0.96 3.92
N ASP A 94 6.44 -2.19 3.56
CA ASP A 94 6.49 -2.62 2.15
C ASP A 94 5.09 -2.83 1.56
N ASN A 95 4.16 -3.29 2.40
CA ASN A 95 2.75 -3.48 2.05
C ASN A 95 1.89 -3.56 3.32
N GLY A 96 0.58 -3.54 3.11
CA GLY A 96 -0.44 -3.89 4.10
C GLY A 96 -0.75 -5.39 4.12
N PHE A 97 -1.91 -5.77 4.65
CA PHE A 97 -2.35 -7.15 4.70
C PHE A 97 -3.88 -7.30 4.79
N MET A 98 -4.47 -8.11 3.93
CA MET A 98 -5.89 -8.48 3.96
C MET A 98 -6.19 -9.37 5.18
N SER A 99 -7.20 -8.98 5.95
CA SER A 99 -7.65 -9.66 7.15
C SER A 99 -9.16 -9.83 7.15
N GLY A 100 -9.71 -10.31 6.03
CA GLY A 100 -11.12 -10.64 5.84
C GLY A 100 -11.89 -9.63 4.99
N GLU A 101 -11.30 -8.48 4.68
CA GLU A 101 -11.84 -7.51 3.74
C GLU A 101 -12.05 -8.17 2.36
N HIS A 102 -13.21 -7.91 1.74
CA HIS A 102 -13.65 -8.52 0.49
C HIS A 102 -13.59 -10.07 0.51
N ARG A 103 -13.82 -10.66 1.70
CA ARG A 103 -13.73 -12.11 1.99
C ARG A 103 -12.34 -12.72 1.77
N LEU A 104 -11.30 -11.90 1.58
CA LEU A 104 -9.91 -12.35 1.44
C LEU A 104 -9.32 -12.66 2.82
N THR A 105 -9.17 -13.94 3.14
CA THR A 105 -8.76 -14.39 4.48
C THR A 105 -7.33 -14.00 4.89
N HIS A 106 -6.47 -13.76 3.90
CA HIS A 106 -5.07 -13.39 4.07
C HIS A 106 -4.46 -12.94 2.75
N GLY A 107 -3.38 -12.16 2.82
CA GLY A 107 -2.54 -11.86 1.66
C GLY A 107 -2.14 -10.40 1.62
N LYS A 108 -1.13 -10.10 0.82
CA LYS A 108 -0.61 -8.75 0.61
C LYS A 108 -0.61 -8.30 -0.84
N ILE A 109 -0.89 -9.21 -1.76
CA ILE A 109 -0.80 -9.01 -3.20
C ILE A 109 -2.20 -8.69 -3.71
N GLN A 110 -2.72 -7.54 -3.30
CA GLN A 110 -4.09 -7.10 -3.62
C GLN A 110 -4.11 -5.57 -3.80
N PRO A 111 -4.93 -5.04 -4.71
CA PRO A 111 -4.99 -3.59 -4.99
C PRO A 111 -5.74 -2.76 -3.94
N TYR A 112 -6.52 -3.43 -3.07
CA TYR A 112 -7.34 -2.81 -2.04
C TYR A 112 -6.50 -2.11 -0.95
N GLU A 113 -7.03 -1.05 -0.35
CA GLU A 113 -6.41 -0.22 0.70
C GLU A 113 -5.78 -1.04 1.83
N PRO A 114 -6.40 -2.11 2.38
CA PRO A 114 -5.79 -2.87 3.46
C PRO A 114 -4.47 -3.54 3.07
N ALA A 115 -4.23 -3.80 1.78
CA ALA A 115 -2.99 -4.38 1.27
C ALA A 115 -2.05 -3.36 0.61
N ALA A 116 -2.59 -2.33 -0.06
CA ALA A 116 -1.80 -1.37 -0.83
C ALA A 116 -1.36 -0.14 0.00
N ARG A 117 -2.22 0.35 0.89
CA ARG A 117 -1.92 1.58 1.66
C ARG A 117 -1.10 1.28 2.90
N VAL A 118 0.04 1.95 3.01
CA VAL A 118 1.00 1.80 4.11
C VAL A 118 1.20 3.13 4.83
N PRO A 119 1.61 3.11 6.12
CA PRO A 119 2.01 4.34 6.78
C PRO A 119 3.25 4.92 6.11
N LEU A 120 3.35 6.25 6.07
CA LEU A 120 4.58 6.98 5.76
C LEU A 120 4.70 8.14 6.73
N LEU A 121 5.67 8.05 7.64
CA LEU A 121 5.99 9.09 8.61
C LEU A 121 7.43 9.54 8.38
N ILE A 122 7.63 10.86 8.29
CA ILE A 122 8.95 11.47 8.11
C ILE A 122 9.15 12.50 9.23
N ALA A 123 10.28 12.40 9.92
CA ALA A 123 10.73 13.37 10.91
C ALA A 123 12.22 13.67 10.70
N GLY A 124 12.65 14.91 10.94
CA GLY A 124 14.05 15.27 10.81
C GLY A 124 14.27 16.76 10.55
N PRO A 125 15.51 17.16 10.20
CA PRO A 125 15.86 18.55 9.93
C PRO A 125 14.94 19.18 8.87
N GLY A 126 14.36 20.34 9.18
CA GLY A 126 13.52 21.09 8.25
C GLY A 126 12.13 20.51 7.98
N VAL A 127 11.78 19.34 8.53
CA VAL A 127 10.43 18.74 8.39
C VAL A 127 9.50 19.32 9.46
N PRO A 128 8.41 20.01 9.10
CA PRO A 128 7.46 20.55 10.06
C PRO A 128 6.79 19.45 10.91
N ALA A 129 6.77 19.63 12.22
CA ALA A 129 6.08 18.71 13.13
C ALA A 129 4.56 18.90 13.09
N GLY A 130 3.81 17.80 13.23
CA GLY A 130 2.35 17.82 13.40
C GLY A 130 1.54 18.08 12.14
N ASN A 131 2.18 18.10 10.96
CA ASN A 131 1.51 18.25 9.68
C ASN A 131 1.17 16.89 9.05
N SER A 132 0.11 16.86 8.25
CA SER A 132 -0.31 15.73 7.42
C SER A 132 -0.63 16.21 6.01
N TRP A 133 -0.28 15.42 5.00
CA TRP A 133 -0.56 15.71 3.59
C TRP A 133 -1.44 14.61 3.01
N ALA A 134 -2.45 15.01 2.24
CA ALA A 134 -3.40 14.07 1.61
C ALA A 134 -2.93 13.57 0.24
N ALA A 135 -1.95 14.23 -0.38
CA ALA A 135 -1.42 13.85 -1.68
C ALA A 135 -0.88 12.41 -1.62
N PRO A 136 -1.17 11.57 -2.62
CA PRO A 136 -0.73 10.19 -2.62
C PRO A 136 0.80 10.09 -2.77
N ALA A 137 1.39 9.17 -2.03
CA ALA A 137 2.82 8.85 -2.08
C ALA A 137 3.00 7.36 -2.32
N GLY A 138 3.94 7.00 -3.19
CA GLY A 138 4.34 5.63 -3.48
C GLY A 138 5.71 5.30 -2.90
N MET A 139 6.05 4.01 -2.80
CA MET A 139 7.38 3.60 -2.32
C MET A 139 8.52 4.11 -3.22
N HIS A 140 8.25 4.29 -4.52
CA HIS A 140 9.21 4.82 -5.49
C HIS A 140 9.59 6.29 -5.22
N ASP A 141 8.79 7.02 -4.43
CA ASP A 141 9.07 8.39 -3.99
C ASP A 141 10.15 8.47 -2.89
N LEU A 142 10.44 7.37 -2.19
CA LEU A 142 11.40 7.37 -1.09
C LEU A 142 12.83 7.61 -1.58
N ALA A 143 13.20 7.06 -2.73
CA ALA A 143 14.53 7.26 -3.30
C ALA A 143 14.82 8.75 -3.59
N PRO A 144 14.00 9.47 -4.39
CA PRO A 144 14.24 10.89 -4.62
C PRO A 144 14.14 11.74 -3.34
N THR A 145 13.23 11.38 -2.43
CA THR A 145 13.12 12.03 -1.11
C THR A 145 14.42 11.94 -0.31
N VAL A 146 15.05 10.77 -0.26
CA VAL A 146 16.31 10.56 0.48
C VAL A 146 17.48 11.28 -0.19
N LEU A 147 17.53 11.34 -1.52
CA LEU A 147 18.58 12.07 -2.23
C LEU A 147 18.47 13.58 -2.02
N GLU A 148 17.24 14.12 -1.99
CA GLU A 148 17.00 15.52 -1.62
C GLU A 148 17.42 15.80 -0.17
N MET A 149 17.08 14.92 0.77
CA MET A 149 17.55 15.02 2.17
C MET A 149 19.09 15.00 2.28
N ALA A 150 19.77 14.32 1.36
CA ALA A 150 21.23 14.28 1.27
C ALA A 150 21.85 15.53 0.61
N GLY A 151 21.02 16.47 0.15
CA GLY A 151 21.45 17.72 -0.49
C GLY A 151 21.82 17.56 -1.95
N MET A 152 21.35 16.52 -2.63
CA MET A 152 21.52 16.40 -4.08
C MET A 152 20.65 17.42 -4.83
N PRO A 153 21.14 18.04 -5.91
CA PRO A 153 20.34 18.93 -6.73
C PRO A 153 19.12 18.21 -7.33
N ALA A 154 17.96 18.87 -7.36
CA ALA A 154 16.71 18.27 -7.82
C ALA A 154 16.81 17.74 -9.26
N GLU A 155 17.55 18.45 -10.12
CA GLU A 155 17.82 18.04 -11.49
C GLU A 155 18.55 16.69 -11.59
N ASP A 156 19.46 16.41 -10.67
CA ASP A 156 20.21 15.15 -10.62
C ASP A 156 19.37 14.01 -10.01
N VAL A 157 18.42 14.36 -9.14
CA VAL A 157 17.51 13.41 -8.48
C VAL A 157 16.42 12.93 -9.43
N HIS A 158 15.81 13.83 -10.20
CA HIS A 158 14.60 13.52 -10.99
C HIS A 158 14.88 13.01 -12.41
N ALA A 159 16.10 13.16 -12.93
CA ALA A 159 16.40 12.78 -14.32
C ALA A 159 16.24 11.27 -14.60
N GLU A 160 16.42 10.41 -13.60
CA GLU A 160 16.42 8.95 -13.77
C GLU A 160 15.42 8.20 -12.89
N LEU A 161 14.70 8.88 -11.99
CA LEU A 161 13.79 8.26 -11.03
C LEU A 161 12.34 8.56 -11.38
N ASP A 162 11.50 7.53 -11.39
CA ASP A 162 10.07 7.65 -11.67
C ASP A 162 9.29 8.33 -10.51
N GLY A 163 9.89 8.38 -9.32
CA GLY A 163 9.31 9.00 -8.13
C GLY A 163 9.58 10.49 -8.03
N GLN A 164 8.82 11.12 -7.14
CA GLN A 164 9.00 12.51 -6.76
C GLN A 164 9.26 12.61 -5.26
N SER A 165 10.09 13.57 -4.86
CA SER A 165 10.29 13.81 -3.44
C SER A 165 8.99 14.26 -2.77
N VAL A 166 8.69 13.66 -1.61
CA VAL A 166 7.52 13.97 -0.79
C VAL A 166 7.85 14.94 0.35
N LEU A 167 9.07 15.50 0.38
CA LEU A 167 9.38 16.55 1.33
C LEU A 167 8.45 17.76 1.09
N PRO A 168 7.92 18.37 2.17
CA PRO A 168 7.13 19.58 2.05
C PRO A 168 8.05 20.73 1.62
N THR A 169 8.07 21.04 0.33
CA THR A 169 8.67 22.28 -0.15
C THR A 169 7.74 23.45 0.19
N VAL A 170 8.32 24.60 0.50
CA VAL A 170 7.61 25.83 0.92
C VAL A 170 6.57 26.30 -0.12
N ASP A 171 6.64 25.79 -1.35
CA ASP A 171 5.80 26.15 -2.50
C ASP A 171 4.72 25.12 -2.87
N ARG A 172 4.42 24.12 -2.03
CA ARG A 172 3.26 23.22 -2.23
C ARG A 172 2.14 23.44 -1.19
N PRO A 173 1.58 24.66 -1.04
CA PRO A 173 0.33 24.85 -0.32
C PRO A 173 -0.80 24.28 -1.19
N ASP A 174 -1.55 23.33 -0.63
CA ASP A 174 -2.67 22.64 -1.26
C ASP A 174 -2.29 21.87 -2.54
N GLY A 175 -1.97 20.60 -2.32
CA GLY A 175 -2.04 19.45 -3.22
C GLY A 175 -2.05 19.74 -4.72
N ASP A 176 -1.07 19.16 -5.41
CA ASP A 176 -1.39 18.64 -6.73
C ASP A 176 -2.47 17.55 -6.56
N HIS A 177 -3.74 17.96 -6.55
CA HIS A 177 -4.91 17.10 -6.49
C HIS A 177 -5.01 16.20 -7.75
N ASP A 178 -4.13 16.40 -8.73
CA ASP A 178 -4.02 15.58 -9.95
C ASP A 178 -2.95 14.47 -9.83
N ARG A 179 -2.15 14.47 -8.74
CA ARG A 179 -1.15 13.42 -8.52
C ARG A 179 -1.83 12.08 -8.35
N ALA A 180 -1.31 11.09 -9.08
CA ALA A 180 -1.72 9.69 -8.95
C ALA A 180 -0.50 8.79 -8.79
N VAL A 181 -0.63 7.73 -8.00
CA VAL A 181 0.40 6.70 -7.83
C VAL A 181 -0.05 5.37 -8.45
N LEU A 182 0.90 4.65 -9.06
CA LEU A 182 0.69 3.34 -9.64
C LEU A 182 0.87 2.24 -8.58
N VAL A 183 -0.04 1.28 -8.57
CA VAL A 183 0.10 0.01 -7.85
C VAL A 183 -0.09 -1.10 -8.88
N GLU A 184 0.84 -2.05 -8.94
CA GLU A 184 0.86 -3.06 -9.99
C GLU A 184 1.22 -4.44 -9.44
N GLN A 185 0.70 -5.48 -10.09
CA GLN A 185 1.08 -6.86 -9.80
C GLN A 185 1.16 -7.67 -11.09
N ALA A 186 2.29 -8.35 -11.26
CA ALA A 186 2.46 -9.39 -12.27
C ALA A 186 2.48 -10.80 -11.63
N ASP A 187 1.88 -11.77 -12.30
CA ASP A 187 2.05 -13.20 -12.03
C ASP A 187 3.32 -13.67 -12.74
N LEU A 188 4.47 -13.45 -12.09
CA LEU A 188 5.76 -13.82 -12.65
C LEU A 188 5.95 -15.35 -12.54
N PRO A 189 6.19 -16.06 -13.66
CA PRO A 189 6.40 -17.50 -13.62
C PRO A 189 7.66 -17.84 -12.82
N ILE A 190 7.53 -18.77 -11.88
CA ILE A 190 8.66 -19.37 -11.16
C ILE A 190 9.30 -20.39 -12.10
N ASP A 191 10.55 -20.19 -12.50
CA ASP A 191 11.29 -21.17 -13.30
C ASP A 191 11.54 -22.45 -12.46
N PRO A 192 10.98 -23.60 -12.84
CA PRO A 192 11.17 -24.85 -12.10
C PRO A 192 12.60 -25.42 -12.20
N GLU A 193 13.43 -25.02 -13.19
CA GLU A 193 14.81 -25.50 -13.34
C GLU A 193 15.79 -24.85 -12.34
N ASP A 194 15.43 -23.70 -11.75
CA ASP A 194 16.28 -22.96 -10.80
C ASP A 194 16.13 -23.41 -9.33
N GLY A 195 15.63 -24.63 -9.10
CA GLY A 195 15.65 -25.29 -7.79
C GLY A 195 14.70 -24.69 -6.75
N GLY A 196 13.63 -24.02 -7.19
CA GLY A 196 12.60 -23.46 -6.31
C GLY A 196 13.08 -22.28 -5.45
N GLN A 197 14.25 -21.71 -5.75
CA GLN A 197 14.62 -20.41 -5.20
C GLN A 197 13.91 -19.33 -6.00
N VAL A 198 13.11 -18.51 -5.32
CA VAL A 198 12.57 -17.26 -5.86
C VAL A 198 13.75 -16.33 -6.12
N ARG A 199 14.40 -16.49 -7.27
CA ARG A 199 15.15 -15.40 -7.86
C ARG A 199 14.09 -14.48 -8.41
N TYR A 200 13.94 -13.30 -7.82
CA TYR A 200 13.51 -12.13 -8.57
C TYR A 200 14.53 -11.97 -9.70
N ALA A 201 14.37 -12.73 -10.78
CA ALA A 201 15.15 -12.54 -11.98
C ALA A 201 14.85 -11.09 -12.37
N ALA A 202 15.88 -10.23 -12.30
CA ALA A 202 15.76 -8.85 -12.77
C ALA A 202 15.07 -8.92 -14.14
N PRO A 203 13.84 -8.40 -14.28
CA PRO A 203 12.95 -8.80 -15.37
C PRO A 203 13.57 -8.28 -16.66
N ARG A 204 14.06 -9.20 -17.50
CA ARG A 204 14.41 -8.85 -18.88
C ARG A 204 13.17 -8.78 -19.79
N SER A 205 11.98 -9.09 -19.28
CA SER A 205 10.67 -8.70 -19.84
C SER A 205 9.55 -9.30 -18.99
N VAL A 206 8.73 -8.46 -18.37
CA VAL A 206 7.36 -8.84 -18.00
C VAL A 206 6.55 -8.79 -19.29
N ARG A 207 5.91 -9.89 -19.70
CA ARG A 207 5.02 -9.85 -20.87
C ARG A 207 3.71 -9.18 -20.46
N GLN A 208 3.02 -8.58 -21.43
CA GLN A 208 1.71 -7.97 -21.19
C GLN A 208 0.70 -8.98 -20.58
N THR A 209 0.83 -10.27 -20.91
CA THR A 209 0.01 -11.36 -20.36
C THR A 209 0.31 -11.73 -18.92
N ASP A 210 1.45 -11.29 -18.38
CA ASP A 210 1.90 -11.64 -17.04
C ASP A 210 1.30 -10.68 -16.00
N TRP A 211 0.70 -9.55 -16.40
CA TRP A 211 0.04 -8.63 -15.46
C TRP A 211 -1.29 -9.18 -14.96
N VAL A 212 -1.54 -9.02 -13.66
CA VAL A 212 -2.78 -9.42 -12.98
C VAL A 212 -3.68 -8.20 -12.81
N TYR A 213 -3.11 -7.12 -12.26
CA TYR A 213 -3.79 -5.84 -12.16
C TYR A 213 -2.80 -4.67 -12.24
N HIS A 214 -3.32 -3.53 -12.67
CA HIS A 214 -2.75 -2.22 -12.37
C HIS A 214 -3.82 -1.35 -11.71
N ALA A 215 -3.41 -0.43 -10.84
CA ALA A 215 -4.28 0.50 -10.18
C ALA A 215 -3.68 1.90 -10.13
N ALA A 216 -4.51 2.92 -10.32
CA ALA A 216 -4.16 4.32 -10.17
C ALA A 216 -4.87 4.89 -8.93
N VAL A 217 -4.10 5.48 -8.02
CA VAL A 217 -4.61 6.01 -6.76
C VAL A 217 -4.33 7.51 -6.67
N THR A 218 -5.37 8.31 -6.49
CA THR A 218 -5.30 9.76 -6.23
C THR A 218 -5.60 10.04 -4.75
N ASP A 219 -5.73 11.31 -4.36
CA ASP A 219 -6.16 11.69 -3.01
C ASP A 219 -7.60 11.25 -2.67
N ARG A 220 -8.44 11.04 -3.70
CA ARG A 220 -9.86 10.69 -3.54
C ARG A 220 -10.29 9.44 -4.29
N TRP A 221 -9.73 9.17 -5.46
CA TRP A 221 -10.21 8.10 -6.35
C TRP A 221 -9.19 7.00 -6.48
N LYS A 222 -9.68 5.76 -6.53
CA LYS A 222 -8.89 4.59 -6.95
C LYS A 222 -9.56 3.92 -8.14
N LEU A 223 -8.78 3.64 -9.17
CA LEU A 223 -9.15 2.76 -10.27
C LEU A 223 -8.29 1.50 -10.19
N ILE A 224 -8.89 0.34 -10.38
CA ILE A 224 -8.24 -0.94 -10.55
C ILE A 224 -8.65 -1.48 -11.92
N GLU A 225 -7.67 -1.88 -12.73
CA GLU A 225 -7.87 -2.67 -13.93
C GLU A 225 -7.37 -4.08 -13.67
N TRP A 226 -8.23 -5.08 -13.82
CA TRP A 226 -7.85 -6.49 -13.81
C TRP A 226 -7.42 -6.89 -15.22
N ASP A 227 -6.13 -6.79 -15.53
CA ASP A 227 -5.59 -6.86 -16.90
C ASP A 227 -6.03 -8.12 -17.66
N GLN A 228 -6.08 -9.28 -16.99
CA GLN A 228 -6.47 -10.55 -17.64
C GLN A 228 -7.98 -10.68 -17.88
N LEU A 229 -8.78 -9.93 -17.12
CA LEU A 229 -10.24 -9.96 -17.20
C LEU A 229 -10.79 -8.82 -18.06
N GLY A 230 -10.01 -7.75 -18.26
CA GLY A 230 -10.45 -6.55 -18.97
C GLY A 230 -11.58 -5.82 -18.24
N THR A 231 -11.63 -5.94 -16.91
CA THR A 231 -12.65 -5.34 -16.05
C THR A 231 -12.06 -4.25 -15.17
N TYR A 232 -12.91 -3.31 -14.79
CA TYR A 232 -12.53 -2.20 -13.91
C TYR A 232 -13.29 -2.23 -12.58
N GLU A 233 -12.62 -1.74 -11.54
CA GLU A 233 -13.24 -1.32 -10.28
C GLU A 233 -12.85 0.13 -10.00
N LEU A 234 -13.84 0.98 -9.68
CA LEU A 234 -13.64 2.41 -9.41
C LEU A 234 -14.26 2.79 -8.07
N TYR A 235 -13.44 3.32 -7.16
CA TYR A 235 -13.85 3.67 -5.80
C TYR A 235 -13.61 5.16 -5.50
N ASP A 236 -14.61 5.83 -4.91
CA ASP A 236 -14.46 7.15 -4.28
C ASP A 236 -14.01 6.94 -2.83
N LEU A 237 -12.71 6.91 -2.57
CA LEU A 237 -12.10 6.66 -1.25
C LEU A 237 -12.52 7.65 -0.17
N SER A 238 -13.05 8.82 -0.54
CA SER A 238 -13.60 9.77 0.43
C SER A 238 -15.00 9.38 0.91
N ALA A 239 -15.82 8.77 0.05
CA ALA A 239 -17.19 8.36 0.36
C ALA A 239 -17.26 6.87 0.76
N ASP A 240 -16.38 6.07 0.18
CA ASP A 240 -16.24 4.63 0.32
C ASP A 240 -14.77 4.26 0.60
N PRO A 241 -14.28 4.53 1.82
CA PRO A 241 -12.90 4.19 2.22
C PRO A 241 -12.67 2.68 2.35
N ASP A 242 -13.74 1.88 2.36
CA ASP A 242 -13.71 0.42 2.49
C ASP A 242 -13.80 -0.27 1.12
N GLU A 243 -13.92 0.49 0.02
CA GLU A 243 -13.93 0.00 -1.36
C GLU A 243 -15.02 -1.04 -1.62
N ILE A 244 -16.25 -0.84 -1.13
CA ILE A 244 -17.38 -1.79 -1.27
C ILE A 244 -18.39 -1.43 -2.36
N ASP A 245 -18.28 -0.26 -2.99
CA ASP A 245 -19.21 0.19 -4.04
C ASP A 245 -18.45 0.50 -5.33
N ASN A 246 -18.43 -0.45 -6.26
CA ASN A 246 -17.76 -0.32 -7.54
C ASN A 246 -18.57 0.58 -8.49
N LEU A 247 -18.09 1.80 -8.67
CA LEU A 247 -18.72 2.83 -9.50
C LEU A 247 -18.36 2.74 -10.99
N ALA A 248 -17.50 1.80 -11.42
CA ALA A 248 -16.99 1.74 -12.79
C ALA A 248 -18.12 1.58 -13.83
N TYR A 249 -19.18 0.87 -13.48
CA TYR A 249 -20.32 0.62 -14.39
C TYR A 249 -21.54 1.49 -14.07
N HIS A 250 -21.41 2.43 -13.13
CA HIS A 250 -22.47 3.37 -12.81
C HIS A 250 -22.55 4.47 -13.90
N PRO A 251 -23.74 4.78 -14.45
CA PRO A 251 -23.88 5.77 -15.52
C PRO A 251 -23.36 7.17 -15.16
N ASP A 252 -23.52 7.58 -13.89
CA ASP A 252 -23.12 8.91 -13.44
C ASP A 252 -21.59 9.08 -13.25
N HIS A 253 -20.82 7.99 -13.33
CA HIS A 253 -19.38 8.00 -13.08
C HIS A 253 -18.52 7.74 -14.33
N GLN A 254 -19.13 7.69 -15.52
CA GLN A 254 -18.41 7.38 -16.77
C GLN A 254 -17.30 8.39 -17.11
N GLU A 255 -17.51 9.68 -16.85
CA GLU A 255 -16.46 10.69 -17.05
C GLU A 255 -15.29 10.50 -16.07
N ARG A 256 -15.60 10.14 -14.81
CA ARG A 256 -14.57 9.87 -13.79
C ARG A 256 -13.79 8.61 -14.12
N LEU A 257 -14.45 7.55 -14.57
CA LEU A 257 -13.81 6.33 -15.04
C LEU A 257 -12.83 6.65 -16.18
N ALA A 258 -13.29 7.35 -17.22
CA ALA A 258 -12.46 7.69 -18.38
C ALA A 258 -11.21 8.49 -17.97
N TYR A 259 -11.38 9.47 -17.08
CA TYR A 259 -10.27 10.26 -16.54
C TYR A 259 -9.26 9.39 -15.77
N MET A 260 -9.73 8.47 -14.91
CA MET A 260 -8.85 7.59 -14.16
C MET A 260 -8.13 6.57 -15.05
N VAL A 261 -8.79 6.08 -16.11
CA VAL A 261 -8.17 5.20 -17.11
C VAL A 261 -7.05 5.94 -17.85
N GLU A 262 -7.28 7.19 -18.24
CA GLU A 262 -6.24 8.04 -18.86
C GLU A 262 -5.05 8.27 -17.91
N ARG A 263 -5.30 8.50 -16.61
CA ARG A 263 -4.23 8.58 -15.60
C ARG A 263 -3.47 7.26 -15.48
N LEU A 264 -4.15 6.12 -15.44
CA LEU A 264 -3.52 4.80 -15.37
C LEU A 264 -2.62 4.53 -16.58
N GLU A 265 -3.09 4.82 -17.78
CA GLU A 265 -2.30 4.67 -19.01
C GLU A 265 -1.05 5.55 -19.01
N ARG A 266 -1.15 6.80 -18.55
CA ARG A 266 0.05 7.64 -18.39
C ARG A 266 1.05 7.03 -17.43
N LEU A 267 0.59 6.55 -16.28
CA LEU A 267 1.45 5.97 -15.25
C LEU A 267 2.16 4.69 -15.72
N ARG A 268 1.50 3.84 -16.53
CA ARG A 268 2.07 2.59 -17.05
C ARG A 268 3.31 2.80 -17.92
N TRP A 269 3.38 3.93 -18.61
CA TRP A 269 4.38 4.16 -19.66
C TRP A 269 5.30 5.35 -19.38
N CYS A 270 5.06 6.07 -18.28
CA CYS A 270 5.92 7.18 -17.90
C CYS A 270 7.32 6.69 -17.54
N LYS A 271 8.30 7.60 -17.61
CA LYS A 271 9.66 7.33 -17.16
C LYS A 271 10.30 8.61 -16.63
N GLY A 272 10.96 8.52 -15.48
CA GLY A 272 11.70 9.63 -14.90
C GLY A 272 10.80 10.85 -14.69
N ALA A 273 11.26 12.00 -15.17
CA ALA A 273 10.55 13.27 -15.06
C ALA A 273 9.14 13.28 -15.72
N ASP A 274 8.84 12.35 -16.64
CA ASP A 274 7.53 12.28 -17.29
C ASP A 274 6.45 11.61 -16.41
N CYS A 275 6.81 11.10 -15.22
CA CYS A 275 5.91 10.36 -14.33
C CYS A 275 5.02 11.18 -13.40
N GLY A 276 5.20 12.50 -13.30
CA GLY A 276 4.24 13.31 -12.55
C GLY A 276 4.22 14.77 -12.92
#